data_AF-A0A5D6VWV8-F1
#
_entry.id   AF-A0A5D6VWV8-F1
#
_cell.length_a   1.000
_cell.length_b   1.000
_cell.length_c   1.000
_cell.angle_alpha   90.00
_cell.angle_beta   90.00
_cell.angle_gamma   90.00
#
_symmetry.space_group_name_H-M   'P 1'
#
loop_
_entity.id
_entity.type
_entity.pdbx_description
1 polymer ?
#
loop_
_entity_poly.entity_id
_entity_poly.type
_entity_poly.pdbx_seq_one_letter_code
_entity_poly.pdbx_strand_id
1 'polypeptide(L)'
;MKQEKQRGYILLEVMVLSVVVMAMAVSLHLFQQAQVVIQADSARLSGVLLAQEEFARLEWAMDQGGLGEGEYGWLGDAQQLAQENQSFAVRASVRAETEAVWRARVTVQWQSAVRSGTLGYERLLCRHRQQKGAAL
;
A
#
# COMPACT_ATOMS: atom_id res chain seq x y z
N MET A 1 -2.29 65.40 12.07
CA MET A 1 -3.38 64.50 12.54
C MET A 1 -4.03 63.62 11.46
N LYS A 2 -4.44 64.09 10.26
CA LYS A 2 -5.08 63.20 9.25
C LYS A 2 -4.13 62.17 8.59
N GLN A 3 -2.89 62.56 8.30
CA GLN A 3 -1.90 61.67 7.67
C GLN A 3 -1.39 60.53 8.58
N GLU A 4 -1.26 60.77 9.89
CA GLU A 4 -0.84 59.73 10.85
C GLU A 4 -1.92 58.65 11.02
N LYS A 5 -3.20 59.05 11.04
CA LYS A 5 -4.32 58.10 11.03
C LYS A 5 -4.35 57.25 9.76
N GLN A 6 -4.10 57.83 8.59
CA GLN A 6 -4.03 57.08 7.33
C GLN A 6 -2.83 56.12 7.30
N ARG A 7 -1.66 56.53 7.79
CA ARG A 7 -0.48 55.64 7.89
C ARG A 7 -0.71 54.47 8.85
N GLY A 8 -1.40 54.72 9.98
CA GLY A 8 -1.78 53.66 10.92
C GLY A 8 -2.74 52.64 10.31
N TYR A 9 -3.67 53.09 9.47
CA TYR A 9 -4.62 52.22 8.78
C TYR A 9 -3.93 51.34 7.72
N ILE A 10 -3.01 51.93 6.94
CA ILE A 10 -2.21 51.19 5.96
C ILE A 10 -1.32 50.15 6.66
N LEU A 11 -0.71 50.49 7.80
CA LEU A 11 0.10 49.54 8.57
C LEU A 11 -0.75 48.36 9.08
N LEU A 12 -1.96 48.63 9.57
CA LEU A 12 -2.90 47.60 10.00
C LEU A 12 -3.30 46.69 8.83
N GLU A 13 -3.65 47.26 7.68
CA GLU A 13 -4.01 46.49 6.47
C GLU A 13 -2.87 45.58 6.03
N VAL A 14 -1.63 46.07 6.02
CA VAL A 14 -0.45 45.26 5.66
C VAL A 14 -0.20 44.15 6.68
N MET A 15 -0.38 44.43 7.97
CA MET A 15 -0.29 43.39 9.01
C MET A 15 -1.34 42.31 8.82
N VAL A 16 -2.60 42.70 8.59
CA VAL A 16 -3.70 41.75 8.37
C VAL A 16 -3.44 40.93 7.11
N LEU A 17 -3.07 41.57 5.99
CA LEU A 17 -2.71 40.88 4.75
C LEU A 17 -1.56 39.91 4.94
N SER A 18 -0.52 40.29 5.68
CA SER A 18 0.63 39.42 5.96
C SER A 18 0.22 38.18 6.76
N VAL A 19 -0.65 38.34 7.77
CA VAL A 19 -1.18 37.21 8.54
C VAL A 19 -2.03 36.30 7.67
N VAL A 20 -2.88 36.86 6.80
CA VAL A 20 -3.71 36.08 5.87
C VAL A 20 -2.85 35.29 4.89
N VAL A 21 -1.84 35.93 4.29
CA VAL A 21 -0.91 35.26 3.36
C VAL A 21 -0.12 34.17 4.07
N MET A 22 0.33 34.42 5.30
CA MET A 22 1.04 33.42 6.10
C MET A 22 0.14 32.24 6.44
N ALA A 23 -1.13 32.47 6.79
CA ALA A 23 -2.11 31.42 7.03
C ALA A 23 -2.37 30.58 5.76
N MET A 24 -2.46 31.22 4.59
CA MET A 24 -2.58 30.53 3.30
C MET A 24 -1.34 29.69 2.96
N ALA A 25 -0.14 30.20 3.22
CA ALA A 25 1.09 29.46 2.98
C ALA A 25 1.17 28.21 3.88
N VAL A 26 0.77 28.33 5.14
CA VAL A 26 0.72 27.21 6.09
C VAL A 26 -0.30 26.16 5.66
N SER A 27 -1.50 26.57 5.22
CA SER A 27 -2.53 25.62 4.79
C SER A 27 -2.11 24.86 3.53
N LEU A 28 -1.48 25.52 2.56
CA LEU A 28 -0.91 24.86 1.37
C LEU A 28 0.18 23.87 1.75
N HIS A 29 1.05 24.23 2.69
CA HIS A 29 2.10 23.33 3.16
C HIS A 29 1.53 22.08 3.84
N LEU A 30 0.55 22.25 4.73
CA LEU A 30 -0.13 21.13 5.38
C LEU A 30 -0.88 20.25 4.37
N PHE A 31 -1.50 20.85 3.35
CA PHE A 31 -2.16 20.10 2.29
C PHE A 31 -1.18 19.24 1.49
N GLN A 32 -0.01 19.77 1.13
CA GLN A 32 1.04 19.00 0.46
C GLN A 32 1.54 17.84 1.31
N GLN A 33 1.77 18.08 2.62
CA GLN A 33 2.15 17.02 3.55
C GLN A 33 1.07 15.93 3.64
N ALA A 34 -0.21 16.30 3.69
CA ALA A 34 -1.32 15.36 3.71
C ALA A 34 -1.37 14.50 2.43
N GLN A 35 -1.15 15.11 1.26
CA GLN A 35 -1.11 14.36 0.00
C GLN A 35 0.02 13.32 -0.04
N VAL A 36 1.20 13.68 0.46
CA VAL A 36 2.34 12.74 0.57
C VAL A 36 1.98 11.53 1.45
N VAL A 37 1.30 11.76 2.57
CA VAL A 37 0.87 10.68 3.46
C VAL A 37 -0.17 9.79 2.78
N ILE A 38 -1.17 10.38 2.12
CA ILE A 38 -2.22 9.62 1.41
C ILE A 38 -1.60 8.75 0.30
N GLN A 39 -0.63 9.27 -0.44
CA GLN A 39 0.07 8.50 -1.48
C GLN A 39 0.91 7.36 -0.90
N ALA A 40 1.52 7.55 0.27
CA ALA A 40 2.26 6.49 0.94
C ALA A 40 1.33 5.39 1.45
N ASP A 41 0.17 5.75 2.00
CA ASP A 41 -0.84 4.80 2.46
C ASP A 41 -1.50 4.05 1.31
N SER A 42 -1.76 4.69 0.17
CA SER A 42 -2.30 4.01 -1.01
C SER A 42 -1.34 2.93 -1.53
N ALA A 43 -0.04 3.23 -1.61
CA ALA A 43 0.97 2.26 -2.03
C ALA A 43 1.02 1.05 -1.09
N ARG A 44 0.90 1.29 0.22
CA ARG A 44 0.84 0.25 1.23
C ARG A 44 -0.42 -0.62 1.05
N LEU A 45 -1.58 -0.01 0.86
CA LEU A 45 -2.84 -0.73 0.64
C LEU A 45 -2.81 -1.58 -0.63
N SER A 46 -2.31 -1.04 -1.74
CA SER A 46 -2.09 -1.80 -2.98
C SER A 46 -1.18 -3.01 -2.72
N GLY A 47 -0.09 -2.82 -1.96
CA GLY A 47 0.80 -3.92 -1.58
C GLY A 47 0.10 -5.01 -0.75
N VAL A 48 -0.83 -4.64 0.14
CA VAL A 48 -1.64 -5.62 0.90
C VAL A 48 -2.56 -6.41 -0.03
N LEU A 49 -3.23 -5.74 -0.96
CA LEU A 49 -4.14 -6.39 -1.91
C LEU A 49 -3.39 -7.37 -2.81
N LEU A 50 -2.21 -6.98 -3.31
CA LEU A 50 -1.34 -7.88 -4.10
C LEU A 50 -0.91 -9.09 -3.27
N ALA A 51 -0.55 -8.90 -2.00
CA ALA A 51 -0.18 -10.03 -1.14
C ALA A 51 -1.36 -10.99 -0.91
N GLN A 52 -2.56 -10.46 -0.70
CA GLN A 52 -3.78 -11.27 -0.53
C GLN A 52 -4.14 -12.04 -1.79
N GLU A 53 -4.01 -11.40 -2.96
CA GLU A 53 -4.22 -12.06 -4.25
C GLU A 53 -3.22 -13.21 -4.46
N GLU A 54 -1.94 -12.99 -4.15
CA GLU A 54 -0.93 -14.05 -4.24
C GLU A 54 -1.27 -15.24 -3.33
N PHE A 55 -1.71 -14.98 -2.10
CA PHE A 55 -2.15 -16.05 -1.20
C PHE A 55 -3.34 -16.82 -1.76
N ALA A 56 -4.33 -16.15 -2.34
CA ALA A 56 -5.49 -16.80 -2.93
C ALA A 56 -5.09 -17.70 -4.13
N ARG A 57 -4.12 -17.24 -4.94
CA ARG A 57 -3.57 -18.03 -6.05
C ARG A 57 -2.78 -19.23 -5.57
N LEU A 58 -2.00 -19.10 -4.51
CA LEU A 58 -1.27 -20.22 -3.88
C LEU A 58 -2.22 -21.24 -3.26
N GLU A 59 -3.30 -20.79 -2.61
CA GLU A 59 -4.36 -21.67 -2.09
C GLU A 59 -5.03 -22.47 -3.22
N TRP A 60 -5.37 -21.79 -4.32
CA TRP A 60 -5.92 -22.43 -5.50
C TRP A 60 -4.95 -23.45 -6.13
N ALA A 61 -3.67 -23.12 -6.25
CA ALA A 61 -2.64 -24.03 -6.75
C ALA A 61 -2.46 -25.27 -5.84
N MET A 62 -2.57 -25.09 -4.52
CA MET A 62 -2.51 -26.18 -3.54
C MET A 62 -3.69 -27.16 -3.70
N ASP A 63 -4.90 -26.62 -3.91
CA ASP A 63 -6.12 -27.40 -4.11
C ASP A 63 -6.10 -28.17 -5.44
N GLN A 64 -5.45 -27.62 -6.46
CA GLN A 64 -5.22 -28.33 -7.74
C GLN A 64 -4.07 -29.34 -7.69
N GLY A 65 -3.30 -29.38 -6.61
CA GLY A 65 -2.13 -30.23 -6.49
C GLY A 65 -0.92 -29.77 -7.31
N GLY A 66 -0.94 -28.53 -7.80
CA GLY A 66 0.17 -27.92 -8.53
C GLY A 66 1.19 -27.18 -7.64
N LEU A 67 0.95 -27.10 -6.33
CA LEU A 67 1.86 -26.41 -5.41
C LEU A 67 3.03 -27.31 -4.99
N GLY A 68 4.24 -26.92 -5.38
CA GLY A 68 5.51 -27.50 -4.92
C GLY A 68 6.26 -26.59 -3.94
N GLU A 69 7.30 -27.11 -3.30
CA GLU A 69 8.19 -26.29 -2.48
C GLU A 69 9.08 -25.42 -3.36
N GLY A 70 9.32 -24.18 -2.94
CA GLY A 70 10.23 -23.30 -3.65
C GLY A 70 9.84 -21.84 -3.60
N GLU A 71 10.51 -21.07 -4.45
CA GLU A 71 10.22 -19.66 -4.67
C GLU A 71 9.37 -19.49 -5.93
N TYR A 72 8.31 -18.71 -5.80
CA TYR A 72 7.41 -18.33 -6.86
C TYR A 72 7.55 -16.82 -7.10
N GLY A 73 7.66 -16.45 -8.38
CA GLY A 73 7.41 -15.08 -8.80
C GLY A 73 5.91 -14.78 -8.73
N TRP A 74 5.54 -13.52 -8.99
CA TRP A 74 4.15 -13.09 -9.08
C TRP A 74 3.32 -14.01 -10.00
N LEU A 75 2.25 -14.60 -9.44
CA LEU A 75 1.36 -15.53 -10.15
C LEU A 75 0.15 -14.82 -10.80
N GLY A 76 0.03 -13.50 -10.61
CA GLY A 76 -1.01 -12.66 -11.19
C GLY A 76 -0.63 -12.01 -12.52
N ASP A 77 -1.39 -10.99 -12.91
CA ASP A 77 -1.11 -10.22 -14.12
C ASP A 77 0.06 -9.27 -13.87
N ALA A 78 1.09 -9.32 -14.72
CA ALA A 78 2.25 -8.44 -14.63
C ALA A 78 1.86 -6.95 -14.75
N GLN A 79 0.74 -6.62 -15.39
CA GLN A 79 0.23 -5.23 -15.44
C GLN A 79 -0.13 -4.69 -14.06
N GLN A 80 -0.54 -5.55 -13.11
CA GLN A 80 -0.87 -5.12 -11.75
C GLN A 80 0.38 -4.70 -10.95
N LEU A 81 1.58 -5.12 -11.38
CA LEU A 81 2.85 -4.76 -10.76
C LEU A 81 3.34 -3.36 -11.17
N ALA A 82 2.83 -2.80 -12.26
CA ALA A 82 3.18 -1.47 -12.75
C ALA A 82 1.94 -0.57 -12.73
N GLN A 83 1.78 0.19 -11.66
CA GLN A 83 0.77 1.25 -11.57
C GLN A 83 1.42 2.59 -11.93
N GLU A 84 0.65 3.55 -12.44
CA GLU A 84 1.12 4.77 -13.14
C GLU A 84 2.38 5.45 -12.56
N ASN A 85 2.57 5.44 -11.24
CA ASN A 85 3.75 6.00 -10.56
C ASN A 85 4.38 5.06 -9.49
N GLN A 86 4.08 3.76 -9.55
CA GLN A 86 4.47 2.79 -8.53
C GLN A 86 4.83 1.45 -9.19
N SER A 87 6.02 0.94 -8.86
CA SER A 87 6.45 -0.40 -9.27
C SER A 87 6.44 -1.33 -8.06
N PHE A 88 5.83 -2.50 -8.22
CA PHE A 88 5.77 -3.55 -7.22
C PHE A 88 6.58 -4.77 -7.66
N ALA A 89 7.22 -5.42 -6.70
CA ALA A 89 7.83 -6.72 -6.87
C ALA A 89 7.26 -7.67 -5.81
N VAL A 90 6.53 -8.68 -6.26
CA VAL A 90 5.94 -9.71 -5.40
C VAL A 90 6.74 -11.00 -5.55
N ARG A 91 7.13 -11.59 -4.42
CA ARG A 91 7.75 -12.91 -4.35
C ARG A 91 7.05 -13.74 -3.30
N ALA A 92 6.78 -14.99 -3.61
CA ALA A 92 6.29 -15.96 -2.65
C ALA A 92 7.34 -17.04 -2.41
N SER A 93 7.48 -17.48 -1.16
CA SER A 93 8.28 -18.64 -0.80
C SER A 93 7.39 -19.63 -0.07
N VAL A 94 7.38 -20.87 -0.53
CA VAL A 94 6.50 -21.92 -0.03
C VAL A 94 7.35 -23.07 0.48
N ARG A 95 7.07 -23.53 1.70
CA ARG A 95 7.73 -24.68 2.35
C ARG A 95 6.67 -25.64 2.88
N ALA A 96 6.82 -26.94 2.69
CA ALA A 96 5.94 -27.90 3.33
C ALA A 96 6.38 -28.06 4.81
N GLU A 97 5.42 -27.94 5.72
CA GLU A 97 5.65 -28.28 7.13
C GLU A 97 5.28 -29.75 7.38
N THR A 98 4.24 -30.21 6.68
CA THR A 98 3.74 -31.59 6.70
C THR A 98 3.13 -31.92 5.34
N GLU A 99 2.68 -33.16 5.13
CA GLU A 99 2.02 -33.58 3.87
C GLU A 99 0.73 -32.79 3.55
N ALA A 100 0.09 -32.18 4.54
CA ALA A 100 -1.18 -31.46 4.38
C ALA A 100 -1.10 -29.96 4.73
N VAL A 101 0.02 -29.49 5.28
CA VAL A 101 0.20 -28.11 5.74
C VAL A 101 1.44 -27.51 5.10
N TRP A 102 1.24 -26.37 4.46
CA TRP A 102 2.25 -25.63 3.73
C TRP A 102 2.36 -24.23 4.32
N ARG A 103 3.58 -23.74 4.50
CA ARG A 103 3.85 -22.38 4.96
C ARG A 103 4.21 -21.53 3.75
N ALA A 104 3.33 -20.59 3.43
CA ALA A 104 3.56 -19.60 2.38
C ALA A 104 3.97 -18.27 3.01
N ARG A 105 5.05 -17.68 2.51
CA ARG A 105 5.46 -16.32 2.84
C ARG A 105 5.46 -15.48 1.58
N VAL A 106 4.67 -14.43 1.55
CA VAL A 106 4.58 -13.48 0.43
C VAL A 106 5.26 -12.18 0.85
N THR A 107 6.22 -11.74 0.06
CA THR A 107 6.92 -10.48 0.24
C THR A 107 6.57 -9.55 -0.91
N VAL A 108 6.07 -8.36 -0.58
CA VAL A 108 5.76 -7.31 -1.53
C VAL A 108 6.69 -6.14 -1.28
N GLN A 109 7.51 -5.83 -2.28
CA GLN A 109 8.35 -4.64 -2.29
C GLN A 109 7.73 -3.63 -3.24
N TRP A 110 7.76 -2.35 -2.88
CA TRP A 110 7.33 -1.30 -3.78
C TRP A 110 8.28 -0.13 -3.77
N GLN A 111 8.30 0.57 -4.90
CA GLN A 111 9.03 1.80 -5.09
C GLN A 111 8.08 2.82 -5.73
N SER A 112 7.96 3.98 -5.08
CA SER A 112 7.30 5.17 -5.63
C SER A 112 8.28 6.33 -5.68
N ALA A 113 7.90 7.42 -6.34
CA ALA A 113 8.70 8.65 -6.39
C ALA A 113 8.97 9.25 -4.99
N VAL A 114 8.12 8.93 -4.00
CA VAL A 114 8.15 9.56 -2.67
C VAL A 114 8.72 8.61 -1.61
N ARG A 115 8.43 7.30 -1.71
CA ARG A 115 8.82 6.32 -0.70
C ARG A 115 8.91 4.91 -1.28
N SER A 116 9.89 4.15 -0.81
CA SER A 116 9.96 2.70 -1.00
C SER A 116 9.56 1.97 0.28
N GLY A 117 9.07 0.76 0.14
CA GLY A 117 8.70 -0.07 1.29
C GLY A 117 8.73 -1.56 0.98
N THR A 118 8.63 -2.34 2.05
CA THR A 118 8.55 -3.79 1.97
C THR A 118 7.55 -4.27 3.01
N LEU A 119 6.68 -5.20 2.60
CA LEU A 119 5.76 -5.92 3.46
C LEU A 119 6.03 -7.41 3.29
N GLY A 120 6.07 -8.12 4.41
CA GLY A 120 6.17 -9.57 4.44
C GLY A 120 4.99 -10.12 5.22
N TYR A 121 4.29 -11.06 4.62
CA TYR A 121 3.18 -11.77 5.23
C TYR A 121 3.48 -13.26 5.20
N GLU A 122 3.04 -13.96 6.24
CA GLU A 122 3.17 -15.40 6.34
C GLU A 122 1.82 -16.00 6.68
N ARG A 123 1.47 -17.08 6.00
CA ARG A 123 0.23 -17.79 6.19
C ARG A 123 0.45 -19.29 6.05
N LEU A 124 -0.19 -20.04 6.93
CA LEU A 124 -0.31 -21.50 6.80
C LEU A 124 -1.47 -21.81 5.86
N LEU A 125 -1.17 -22.57 4.82
CA LEU A 125 -2.11 -23.08 3.84
C LEU A 125 -2.36 -24.56 4.17
N CYS A 126 -3.62 -24.92 4.35
CA CYS A 126 -4.03 -26.29 4.61
C CYS A 126 -4.86 -26.77 3.42
N ARG A 127 -4.51 -27.92 2.84
CA ARG A 127 -5.28 -28.47 1.72
C ARG A 127 -6.73 -28.72 2.16
N HIS A 128 -7.70 -28.19 1.42
CA HIS A 128 -9.09 -28.45 1.72
C HIS A 128 -9.41 -29.90 1.34
N ARG A 129 -9.46 -30.80 2.32
CA ARG A 129 -9.96 -32.16 2.09
C ARG A 129 -11.46 -32.04 1.88
N GLN A 130 -11.92 -32.02 0.62
CA GLN A 130 -13.35 -32.11 0.32
C GLN A 130 -13.92 -33.32 1.08
N GLN A 131 -14.73 -33.06 2.11
CA GLN A 131 -15.57 -34.09 2.70
C GLN A 131 -16.59 -34.48 1.64
N LYS A 132 -16.27 -35.55 0.92
CA LYS A 132 -17.12 -36.17 -0.09
C LYS A 132 -18.38 -36.69 0.62
N GLY A 133 -19.49 -35.97 0.45
CA GLY A 133 -20.87 -36.41 0.59
C GLY A 133 -21.24 -37.28 1.81
N ALA A 134 -21.81 -36.67 2.85
CA ALA A 134 -22.85 -37.33 3.61
C ALA A 134 -24.15 -37.26 2.78
N ALA A 135 -24.28 -38.16 1.80
CA ALA A 135 -25.57 -38.47 1.21
C ALA A 135 -26.33 -39.33 2.23
N LEU A 136 -27.40 -38.78 2.79
CA LEU A 136 -28.46 -39.50 3.49
C LEU A 136 -29.47 -40.01 2.47
#